data_AF-A0A177MWN6-F1
#
_entry.id   AF-A0A177MWN6-F1
#
_cell.length_a   1.000
_cell.length_b   1.000
_cell.length_c   1.000
_cell.angle_alpha   90.00
_cell.angle_beta   90.00
_cell.angle_gamma   90.00
#
_symmetry.space_group_name_H-M   'P 1'
#
loop_
_entity.id
_entity.type
_entity.pdbx_description
1 polymer ?
#
loop_
_entity_poly.entity_id
_entity_poly.type
_entity_poly.pdbx_seq_one_letter_code
_entity_poly.pdbx_strand_id
1 'polypeptide(L)'
;MRTIVFASALLLVGGFTQAIAQEPDQLACDPNDTATPVPASEVIAATVCVASGSGWEGQEYHVVGGELWDFKGGNDPANKSEPVGTWTNAGNQFTYNYGGTEYVTLYCRRSNDSIYFVNSAGRKQDVTFVAAGSGC
;
A
#
# COMPACT_ATOMS: atom_id res chain seq x y z
N MET A 1 51.99 -49.85 28.07
CA MET A 1 52.12 -48.58 27.33
C MET A 1 50.88 -48.39 26.48
N ARG A 2 50.09 -47.35 26.74
CA ARG A 2 48.96 -46.94 25.90
C ARG A 2 48.98 -45.42 25.79
N THR A 3 49.07 -44.97 24.55
CA THR A 3 49.22 -43.59 24.10
C THR A 3 47.97 -42.77 24.41
N ILE A 4 48.15 -41.59 24.99
CA ILE A 4 47.11 -40.55 25.12
C ILE A 4 47.23 -39.64 23.90
N VAL A 5 46.16 -39.51 23.13
CA VAL A 5 46.04 -38.54 22.02
C VAL A 5 45.15 -37.40 22.50
N PHE A 6 45.69 -36.19 22.53
CA PHE A 6 44.94 -34.95 22.74
C PHE A 6 44.29 -34.53 21.42
N ALA A 7 42.97 -34.40 21.40
CA ALA A 7 42.25 -33.71 20.33
C ALA A 7 41.74 -32.37 20.87
N SER A 8 42.38 -31.28 20.43
CA SER A 8 41.91 -29.92 20.64
C SER A 8 40.67 -29.69 19.77
N ALA A 9 39.52 -29.47 20.40
CA ALA A 9 38.33 -28.97 19.72
C ALA A 9 38.42 -27.44 19.66
N LEU A 10 38.72 -26.92 18.48
CA LEU A 10 38.64 -25.51 18.13
C LEU A 10 37.16 -25.10 18.11
N LEU A 11 36.71 -24.35 19.12
CA LEU A 11 35.36 -23.77 19.15
C LEU A 11 35.31 -22.60 18.14
N LEU A 12 34.70 -22.82 16.99
CA LEU A 12 34.34 -21.73 16.08
C LEU A 12 33.23 -20.90 16.73
N VAL A 13 33.53 -19.66 17.10
CA VAL A 13 32.52 -18.65 17.43
C VAL A 13 31.94 -18.15 16.11
N GLY A 14 30.93 -18.85 15.61
CA GLY A 14 30.12 -18.40 14.49
C GLY A 14 29.27 -17.21 14.92
N GLY A 15 29.52 -16.04 14.34
CA GLY A 15 28.73 -14.84 14.55
C GLY A 15 27.27 -15.09 14.16
N PHE A 16 26.37 -14.90 15.11
CA PHE A 16 24.95 -14.77 14.81
C PHE A 16 24.75 -13.41 14.15
N THR A 17 24.72 -13.37 12.81
CA THR A 17 23.94 -12.35 12.12
C THR A 17 22.49 -12.62 12.51
N GLN A 18 21.94 -11.76 13.37
CA GLN A 18 20.50 -11.71 13.58
C GLN A 18 19.88 -11.31 12.25
N ALA A 19 19.36 -12.29 11.52
CA ALA A 19 18.40 -12.01 10.47
C ALA A 19 17.20 -11.35 11.17
N ILE A 20 17.01 -10.06 10.93
CA ILE A 20 15.78 -9.38 11.29
C ILE A 20 14.73 -10.01 10.38
N ALA A 21 13.94 -10.96 10.91
CA ALA A 21 12.77 -11.44 10.20
C ALA A 21 11.85 -10.24 10.02
N GLN A 22 11.71 -9.75 8.79
CA GLN A 22 10.69 -8.79 8.45
C GLN A 22 9.35 -9.51 8.60
N GLU A 23 8.56 -9.11 9.62
CA GLU A 23 7.26 -9.71 9.92
C GLU A 23 6.39 -9.75 8.66
N PRO A 24 5.90 -10.94 8.24
CA PRO A 24 5.20 -11.12 6.99
C PRO A 24 3.72 -10.76 7.16
N ASP A 25 3.38 -9.51 7.47
CA ASP A 25 1.99 -9.02 7.33
C ASP A 25 1.85 -7.48 7.39
N GLN A 26 2.59 -6.73 6.56
CA GLN A 26 2.43 -5.26 6.54
C GLN A 26 1.24 -4.79 5.67
N LEU A 27 0.63 -5.68 4.89
CA LEU A 27 -0.48 -5.33 3.99
C LEU A 27 -1.75 -6.10 4.38
N ALA A 28 -2.29 -5.74 5.55
CA ALA A 28 -3.51 -6.34 6.08
C ALA A 28 -4.45 -5.26 6.64
N CYS A 29 -5.75 -5.48 6.49
CA CYS A 29 -6.76 -4.71 7.21
C CYS A 29 -6.70 -5.03 8.72
N ASP A 30 -7.14 -4.12 9.57
CA ASP A 30 -7.21 -4.39 11.01
C ASP A 30 -8.12 -5.58 11.31
N PRO A 31 -7.78 -6.44 12.30
CA PRO A 31 -8.56 -7.65 12.61
C PRO A 31 -10.02 -7.38 13.02
N ASN A 32 -10.28 -6.19 13.58
CA ASN A 32 -11.61 -5.75 14.01
C ASN A 32 -12.36 -4.96 12.93
N ASP A 33 -11.64 -4.51 11.91
CA ASP A 33 -12.28 -4.06 10.69
C ASP A 33 -12.63 -5.31 9.92
N THR A 34 -13.84 -5.37 9.39
CA THR A 34 -14.09 -6.38 8.39
C THR A 34 -13.07 -6.15 7.28
N ALA A 35 -12.19 -7.11 7.03
CA ALA A 35 -11.48 -7.22 5.76
C ALA A 35 -12.47 -7.53 4.62
N THR A 36 -13.69 -6.96 4.66
CA THR A 36 -14.60 -6.88 3.54
C THR A 36 -13.84 -6.08 2.50
N PRO A 37 -13.32 -6.76 1.46
CA PRO A 37 -12.57 -6.10 0.41
C PRO A 37 -13.46 -5.00 -0.15
N VAL A 38 -12.97 -3.76 -0.25
CA VAL A 38 -13.67 -2.78 -1.10
C VAL A 38 -13.53 -3.31 -2.53
N PRO A 39 -14.63 -3.74 -3.18
CA PRO A 39 -14.54 -4.31 -4.51
C PRO A 39 -14.07 -3.22 -5.47
N ALA A 40 -13.24 -3.61 -6.44
CA ALA A 40 -12.67 -2.62 -7.33
C ALA A 40 -13.70 -1.83 -8.13
N SER A 41 -14.92 -2.37 -8.32
CA SER A 41 -16.04 -1.65 -8.92
C SER A 41 -16.46 -0.37 -8.18
N GLU A 42 -16.18 -0.27 -6.87
CA GLU A 42 -16.46 0.96 -6.09
C GLU A 42 -15.34 2.00 -6.25
N VAL A 43 -14.13 1.58 -6.62
CA VAL A 43 -12.97 2.45 -6.81
C VAL A 43 -12.88 2.90 -8.27
N ILE A 44 -13.21 2.01 -9.21
CA ILE A 44 -13.25 2.27 -10.64
C ILE A 44 -14.24 3.39 -10.93
N ALA A 45 -13.84 4.35 -11.74
CA ALA A 45 -14.64 5.51 -12.10
C ALA A 45 -15.09 6.36 -10.89
N ALA A 46 -14.37 6.30 -9.77
CA ALA A 46 -14.45 7.27 -8.69
C ALA A 46 -13.16 8.09 -8.63
N THR A 47 -13.25 9.31 -8.09
CA THR A 47 -12.05 10.00 -7.60
C THR A 47 -11.80 9.53 -6.17
N VAL A 48 -10.61 9.00 -5.93
CA VAL A 48 -10.11 8.58 -4.63
C VAL A 48 -9.47 9.78 -3.95
N CYS A 49 -10.10 10.22 -2.87
CA CYS A 49 -9.66 11.32 -2.03
C CYS A 49 -8.96 10.77 -0.80
N VAL A 50 -7.69 11.12 -0.63
CA VAL A 50 -6.95 10.77 0.57
C VAL A 50 -6.92 12.00 1.48
N ALA A 51 -7.48 11.86 2.69
CA ALA A 51 -7.51 12.95 3.65
C ALA A 51 -6.08 13.44 3.95
N SER A 52 -5.93 14.76 4.07
CA SER A 52 -4.66 15.47 4.29
C SER A 52 -4.09 15.28 5.70
N GLY A 53 -3.95 14.03 6.15
CA GLY A 53 -3.07 13.71 7.26
C GLY A 53 -1.63 13.79 6.78
N SER A 54 -0.79 14.59 7.44
CA SER A 54 0.66 14.74 7.20
C SER A 54 1.13 15.53 5.96
N GLY A 55 0.28 16.39 5.39
CA GLY A 55 0.68 17.34 4.33
C GLY A 55 0.75 16.73 2.92
N TRP A 56 0.21 15.52 2.75
CA TRP A 56 0.00 14.89 1.46
C TRP A 56 -1.50 14.88 1.15
N GLU A 57 -1.88 15.52 0.06
CA GLU A 57 -3.21 15.43 -0.54
C GLU A 57 -3.09 14.60 -1.81
N GLY A 58 -3.65 13.39 -1.77
CA GLY A 58 -3.81 12.54 -2.95
C GLY A 58 -5.26 12.64 -3.43
N GLN A 59 -5.46 13.09 -4.67
CA GLN A 59 -6.76 13.01 -5.33
C GLN A 59 -6.55 12.38 -6.69
N GLU A 60 -6.97 11.13 -6.86
CA GLU A 60 -6.67 10.37 -8.07
C GLU A 60 -7.93 9.77 -8.67
N TYR A 61 -8.08 9.91 -9.98
CA TYR A 61 -9.18 9.31 -10.71
C TYR A 61 -8.73 8.02 -11.40
N HIS A 62 -9.39 6.91 -11.05
CA HIS A 62 -9.15 5.58 -11.59
C HIS A 62 -9.94 5.38 -12.88
N VAL A 63 -9.32 5.65 -14.02
CA VAL A 63 -9.95 5.47 -15.33
C VAL A 63 -10.10 3.98 -15.62
N VAL A 64 -11.27 3.59 -16.14
CA VAL A 64 -11.50 2.24 -16.67
C VAL A 64 -10.46 1.95 -17.75
N GLY A 65 -9.73 0.85 -17.61
CA GLY A 65 -8.61 0.51 -18.51
C GLY A 65 -7.22 0.73 -17.90
N GLY A 66 -7.16 1.29 -16.68
CA GLY A 66 -5.95 1.26 -15.86
C GLY A 66 -5.11 2.54 -15.92
N GLU A 67 -5.64 3.67 -16.40
CA GLU A 67 -4.95 4.96 -16.27
C GLU A 67 -5.28 5.64 -14.94
N LEU A 68 -4.29 6.33 -14.37
CA LEU A 68 -4.46 7.21 -13.20
C LEU A 68 -4.34 8.65 -13.66
N TRP A 69 -5.34 9.45 -13.35
CA TRP A 69 -5.33 10.88 -13.64
C TRP A 69 -5.24 11.65 -12.33
N ASP A 70 -4.36 12.65 -12.27
CA ASP A 70 -4.15 13.47 -11.08
C ASP A 70 -5.21 14.57 -11.01
N PHE A 71 -6.09 14.45 -10.02
CA PHE A 71 -7.19 15.37 -9.78
C PHE A 71 -6.94 16.29 -8.58
N LYS A 72 -5.71 16.33 -8.03
CA LYS A 72 -5.34 17.17 -6.88
C LYS A 72 -5.98 18.55 -6.98
N GLY A 73 -6.86 18.87 -6.02
CA GLY A 73 -7.38 20.20 -5.79
C GLY A 73 -6.43 21.03 -4.95
N GLY A 74 -6.28 22.32 -5.26
CA GLY A 74 -5.39 23.25 -4.56
C GLY A 74 -4.97 24.43 -5.44
N ASN A 75 -3.85 25.08 -5.10
CA ASN A 75 -3.18 26.06 -5.99
C ASN A 75 -2.47 25.41 -7.17
N ASP A 76 -2.35 24.08 -7.17
CA ASP A 76 -1.87 23.31 -8.31
C ASP A 76 -3.10 23.00 -9.19
N PRO A 77 -3.21 23.58 -10.39
CA PRO A 77 -4.32 23.25 -11.26
C PRO A 77 -4.20 21.77 -11.64
N ALA A 78 -5.14 20.94 -11.18
CA ALA A 78 -5.28 19.56 -11.62
C ALA A 78 -5.09 19.49 -13.14
N ASN A 79 -4.02 18.84 -13.60
CA ASN A 79 -3.85 18.58 -15.02
C ASN A 79 -4.71 17.38 -15.39
N LYS A 80 -6.02 17.63 -15.50
CA LYS A 80 -7.05 16.64 -15.84
C LYS A 80 -6.97 16.15 -17.29
N SER A 81 -5.89 16.47 -18.01
CA SER A 81 -5.73 16.14 -19.43
C SER A 81 -4.64 15.11 -19.70
N GLU A 82 -3.85 14.72 -18.70
CA GLU A 82 -2.76 13.77 -18.87
C GLU A 82 -2.75 12.71 -17.76
N PRO A 83 -2.52 11.43 -18.10
CA PRO A 83 -2.31 10.39 -17.11
C PRO A 83 -1.00 10.60 -16.35
N VAL A 84 -1.03 10.44 -15.03
CA VAL A 84 0.17 10.49 -14.17
C VAL A 84 0.74 9.11 -13.87
N GLY A 85 0.02 8.06 -14.26
CA GLY A 85 0.41 6.70 -13.99
C GLY A 85 -0.60 5.69 -14.50
N THR A 86 -0.42 4.46 -14.06
CA THR A 86 -1.36 3.36 -14.32
C THR A 86 -1.72 2.66 -13.02
N TRP A 87 -2.84 1.94 -13.02
CA TRP A 87 -3.26 1.12 -11.91
C TRP A 87 -3.80 -0.23 -12.39
N THR A 88 -3.66 -1.23 -11.53
CA THR A 88 -4.31 -2.52 -11.68
C THR A 88 -4.91 -2.93 -10.33
N ASN A 89 -5.86 -3.87 -10.35
CA ASN A 89 -6.44 -4.41 -9.12
C ASN A 89 -6.51 -5.93 -9.16
N ALA A 90 -6.42 -6.53 -7.96
CA ALA A 90 -6.71 -7.92 -7.70
C ALA A 90 -7.51 -7.99 -6.40
N GLY A 91 -8.84 -8.16 -6.50
CA GLY A 91 -9.72 -8.04 -5.33
C GLY A 91 -9.75 -6.59 -4.80
N ASN A 92 -9.34 -6.40 -3.55
CA ASN A 92 -9.13 -5.10 -2.91
C ASN A 92 -7.67 -4.63 -2.87
N GLN A 93 -6.75 -5.39 -3.46
CA GLN A 93 -5.39 -4.92 -3.63
C GLN A 93 -5.31 -4.11 -4.92
N PHE A 94 -4.74 -2.91 -4.82
CA PHE A 94 -4.50 -2.02 -5.93
C PHE A 94 -3.01 -1.79 -6.08
N THR A 95 -2.53 -1.88 -7.32
CA THR A 95 -1.14 -1.64 -7.66
C THR A 95 -1.09 -0.42 -8.56
N TYR A 96 -0.40 0.62 -8.10
CA TYR A 96 -0.23 1.90 -8.77
C TYR A 96 1.19 1.97 -9.34
N ASN A 97 1.34 2.47 -10.56
CA ASN A 97 2.63 2.71 -11.18
C ASN A 97 2.74 4.17 -11.63
N TYR A 98 3.67 4.92 -11.05
CA TYR A 98 3.97 6.30 -11.43
C TYR A 98 5.39 6.35 -11.99
N GLY A 99 5.51 6.57 -13.30
CA GLY A 99 6.81 6.71 -13.96
C GLY A 99 7.78 5.55 -13.73
N GLY A 100 7.27 4.32 -13.57
CA GLY A 100 8.07 3.11 -13.34
C GLY A 100 8.25 2.73 -11.86
N THR A 101 7.75 3.51 -10.91
CA THR A 101 7.72 3.12 -9.50
C THR A 101 6.38 2.52 -9.13
N GLU A 102 6.40 1.30 -8.58
CA GLU A 102 5.21 0.56 -8.17
C GLU A 102 4.89 0.76 -6.69
N TYR A 103 3.61 0.97 -6.39
CA TYR A 103 3.07 1.08 -5.04
C TYR A 103 1.87 0.16 -4.90
N VAL A 104 1.89 -0.71 -3.90
CA VAL A 104 0.77 -1.62 -3.60
C VAL A 104 0.01 -1.11 -2.38
N THR A 105 -1.31 -1.02 -2.51
CA THR A 105 -2.21 -0.70 -1.41
C THR A 105 -3.35 -1.71 -1.29
N LEU A 106 -3.90 -1.84 -0.09
CA LEU A 106 -5.08 -2.65 0.20
C LEU A 106 -6.21 -1.75 0.67
N TYR A 107 -7.36 -1.81 0.03
CA TYR A 107 -8.54 -1.07 0.48
C TYR A 107 -9.32 -1.88 1.51
N CYS A 108 -9.59 -1.25 2.64
CA CYS A 108 -10.22 -1.83 3.81
C CYS A 108 -11.44 -1.02 4.21
N ARG A 109 -12.47 -1.71 4.71
CA ARG A 109 -13.70 -1.09 5.21
C ARG A 109 -13.83 -1.35 6.70
N ARG A 110 -13.90 -0.27 7.48
CA ARG A 110 -14.14 -0.34 8.92
C ARG A 110 -15.55 -0.82 9.22
N SER A 111 -15.77 -1.25 10.46
CA SER A 111 -17.10 -1.61 10.96
C SER A 111 -18.12 -0.46 10.93
N ASN A 112 -17.67 0.79 10.82
CA ASN A 112 -18.51 1.98 10.66
C ASN A 112 -18.67 2.44 9.20
N ASP A 113 -18.37 1.55 8.24
CA ASP A 113 -18.37 1.78 6.78
C ASP A 113 -17.36 2.81 6.24
N SER A 114 -16.55 3.44 7.10
CA SER A 114 -15.44 4.28 6.63
C SER A 114 -14.37 3.45 5.93
N ILE A 115 -13.71 4.04 4.95
CA ILE A 115 -12.74 3.36 4.09
C ILE A 115 -11.35 3.92 4.37
N TYR A 116 -10.35 3.05 4.34
CA TYR A 116 -8.96 3.41 4.38
C TYR A 116 -8.17 2.49 3.46
N PHE A 117 -7.01 2.94 2.98
CA PHE A 117 -6.05 2.02 2.40
C PHE A 117 -4.94 1.71 3.41
N VAL A 118 -4.29 0.56 3.21
CA VAL A 118 -3.03 0.18 3.86
C VAL A 118 -1.96 0.11 2.78
N ASN A 119 -0.83 0.78 2.95
CA ASN A 119 0.29 0.68 2.00
C ASN A 119 1.27 -0.45 2.39
N SER A 120 2.25 -0.71 1.53
CA SER A 120 3.28 -1.74 1.76
C SER A 120 4.13 -1.55 3.03
N ALA A 121 4.09 -0.36 3.64
CA ALA A 121 4.75 -0.05 4.91
C ALA A 121 3.80 -0.16 6.12
N GLY A 122 2.60 -0.71 5.96
CA GLY A 122 1.60 -0.83 7.02
C GLY A 122 0.94 0.49 7.44
N ARG A 123 1.20 1.59 6.71
CA ARG A 123 0.58 2.89 7.00
C ARG A 123 -0.86 2.89 6.50
N LYS A 124 -1.75 3.38 7.35
CA LYS A 124 -3.17 3.48 7.08
C LYS A 124 -3.53 4.90 6.76
N GLN A 125 -4.36 5.10 5.75
CA GLN A 125 -4.84 6.43 5.41
C GLN A 125 -6.30 6.39 5.02
N ASP A 126 -7.08 7.31 5.61
CA ASP A 126 -8.50 7.43 5.33
C ASP A 126 -8.73 7.89 3.90
N VAL A 127 -9.73 7.27 3.28
CA VAL A 127 -10.11 7.51 1.90
C VAL A 127 -11.59 7.82 1.82
N THR A 128 -11.93 8.81 1.01
CA THR A 128 -13.30 9.03 0.54
C THR A 128 -13.36 8.84 -0.97
N PHE A 129 -14.48 8.29 -1.45
CA PHE A 129 -14.78 8.22 -2.87
C PHE A 129 -15.75 9.34 -3.21
N VAL A 130 -15.40 10.15 -4.21
CA VAL A 130 -16.30 11.16 -4.77
C VAL A 130 -16.60 10.85 -6.23
N ALA A 131 -17.61 11.53 -6.78
CA ALA A 131 -18.04 11.30 -8.15
C ALA A 131 -16.88 11.48 -9.13
N ALA A 132 -16.87 10.66 -10.18
CA ALA A 132 -15.88 10.70 -11.26
C ALA A 132 -15.54 12.13 -11.68
N GLY A 133 -14.25 12.48 -11.66
CA GLY A 133 -13.77 13.78 -12.12
C GLY A 133 -14.10 14.97 -11.21
N SER A 134 -14.69 14.71 -10.05
CA SER A 134 -14.85 15.70 -8.97
C SER A 134 -13.56 15.79 -8.16
N GLY A 135 -13.24 17.00 -7.69
CA GLY A 135 -12.20 17.18 -6.69
C GLY A 135 -12.72 16.84 -5.30
N CYS A 136 -11.77 16.57 -4.40
CA CYS A 136 -11.94 16.68 -2.97
C CYS A 136 -11.74 18.16 -2.60
#